data_AF-A5A4X1-F1
#
_entry.id   AF-A5A4X1-F1
#
_cell.length_a   1.000
_cell.length_b   1.000
_cell.length_c   1.000
_cell.angle_alpha   90.00
_cell.angle_beta   90.00
_cell.angle_gamma   90.00
#
_symmetry.space_group_name_H-M   'P 1'
#
loop_
_entity.id
_entity.type
_entity.pdbx_description
1 polymer ?
#
loop_
_entity_poly.entity_id
_entity_poly.type
_entity_poly.pdbx_seq_one_letter_code
_entity_poly.pdbx_strand_id
1 'polypeptide(L)'
;LILHLVTAALSLSTCSTLDMDQFMRKRIEAIRGQILSKLKLTSPPEDYPEPEEVPPEVISIYNSTRDLLQEKASRRAAACERERSDEEY
;
A
#
# COMPACT_ATOMS: atom_id res chain seq x y z
N LEU A 1 -14.19 -34.61 25.94
CA LEU A 1 -13.91 -35.10 24.56
C LEU A 1 -13.87 -33.95 23.55
N ILE A 2 -14.92 -33.12 23.45
CA ILE A 2 -14.96 -31.95 22.54
C ILE A 2 -13.83 -30.94 22.81
N LEU A 3 -13.53 -30.64 24.08
CA LEU A 3 -12.46 -29.71 24.44
C LEU A 3 -11.09 -30.13 23.89
N HIS A 4 -10.77 -31.42 23.94
CA HIS A 4 -9.51 -31.95 23.40
C HIS A 4 -9.43 -31.87 21.87
N LEU A 5 -10.56 -32.04 21.18
CA LEU A 5 -10.67 -31.86 19.73
C LEU A 5 -10.47 -30.40 19.31
N VAL A 6 -11.02 -29.45 20.07
CA VAL A 6 -10.84 -28.00 19.82
C VAL A 6 -9.37 -27.61 20.00
N THR A 7 -8.72 -28.06 21.07
CA THR A 7 -7.30 -27.78 21.30
C THR A 7 -6.42 -28.41 20.21
N ALA A 8 -6.71 -29.65 19.79
CA ALA A 8 -5.97 -30.32 18.71
C ALA A 8 -6.15 -29.61 17.35
N ALA A 9 -7.36 -29.14 17.04
CA ALA A 9 -7.65 -28.38 15.82
C ALA A 9 -6.96 -27.00 15.81
N LEU A 10 -6.95 -26.31 16.96
CA LEU A 10 -6.20 -25.05 17.12
C LEU A 10 -4.69 -25.25 16.99
N SER A 11 -4.14 -26.37 17.48
CA SER A 11 -2.71 -26.69 17.33
C SER A 11 -2.32 -27.14 15.91
N LEU A 12 -3.29 -27.55 15.09
CA LEU A 12 -3.07 -27.89 13.68
C LEU A 12 -3.16 -26.66 12.76
N SER A 13 -3.70 -25.55 13.26
CA SER A 13 -3.69 -24.26 12.57
C SER A 13 -2.31 -23.61 12.72
N THR A 14 -1.56 -23.57 11.63
CA THR A 14 -0.23 -22.94 11.58
C THR A 14 -0.27 -21.41 11.50
N CYS A 15 -1.46 -20.83 11.30
CA CYS A 15 -1.63 -19.39 11.15
C CYS A 15 -1.86 -18.74 12.53
N SER A 16 -0.87 -17.99 13.01
CA SER A 16 -1.04 -17.12 14.18
C SER A 16 -2.04 -16.01 13.87
N THR A 17 -2.88 -15.64 14.84
CA THR A 17 -3.75 -14.46 14.73
C THR A 17 -2.92 -13.24 14.36
N LEU A 18 -3.27 -12.60 13.25
CA LEU A 18 -2.52 -11.45 12.75
C LEU A 18 -3.00 -10.18 13.47
N ASP A 19 -2.11 -9.58 14.26
CA ASP A 19 -2.32 -8.27 14.87
C ASP A 19 -2.19 -7.18 13.81
N MET A 20 -3.34 -6.73 13.29
CA MET A 20 -3.42 -5.68 12.28
C MET A 20 -2.83 -4.36 12.78
N ASP A 21 -2.94 -4.02 14.07
CA ASP A 21 -2.40 -2.77 14.61
C ASP A 21 -0.87 -2.79 14.62
N GLN A 22 -0.27 -3.92 15.00
CA GLN A 22 1.17 -4.10 14.91
C GLN A 22 1.64 -4.05 13.44
N PHE A 23 0.93 -4.73 12.54
CA PHE A 23 1.25 -4.71 11.12
C PHE A 23 1.18 -3.30 10.53
N MET A 24 0.11 -2.56 10.80
CA MET A 24 -0.10 -1.21 10.30
C MET A 24 0.97 -0.25 10.83
N ARG A 25 1.35 -0.34 12.11
CA ARG A 25 2.47 0.44 12.66
C ARG A 25 3.78 0.19 11.92
N LYS A 26 4.13 -1.08 11.67
CA LYS A 26 5.33 -1.45 10.89
C LYS A 26 5.24 -0.94 9.45
N ARG A 27 4.06 -1.00 8.83
CA ARG A 27 3.83 -0.49 7.47
C ARG A 27 3.99 1.03 7.39
N ILE A 28 3.48 1.78 8.36
CA ILE A 28 3.62 3.24 8.43
C ILE A 28 5.09 3.63 8.49
N GLU A 29 5.90 2.98 9.34
CA GLU A 29 7.32 3.29 9.46
C GLU A 29 8.10 2.95 8.18
N ALA A 30 7.79 1.81 7.56
CA ALA A 30 8.37 1.44 6.28
C ALA A 30 8.04 2.45 5.18
N ILE A 31 6.78 2.90 5.10
CA ILE A 31 6.33 3.92 4.13
C ILE A 31 7.04 5.26 4.40
N ARG A 32 7.18 5.66 5.66
CA ARG A 32 7.91 6.87 6.06
C ARG A 32 9.35 6.83 5.53
N GLY A 33 10.09 5.76 5.80
CA GLY A 33 11.45 5.57 5.30
C GLY A 33 11.53 5.52 3.78
N GLN A 34 10.55 4.88 3.14
CA GLN A 34 10.49 4.79 1.67
C GLN A 34 10.30 6.16 1.01
N ILE A 35 9.42 7.01 1.54
CA ILE A 35 9.19 8.38 1.05
C ILE A 35 10.48 9.19 1.16
N LEU A 36 11.09 9.21 2.36
CA LEU A 36 12.32 9.95 2.61
C LEU A 36 13.47 9.48 1.69
N SER A 37 13.64 8.17 1.54
CA SER A 37 14.65 7.59 0.65
C SER A 37 14.46 8.00 -0.82
N LYS A 38 13.22 8.00 -1.33
CA LYS A 38 12.91 8.42 -2.70
C LYS A 38 13.18 9.90 -2.92
N LEU A 39 12.93 10.74 -1.92
CA LEU A 39 13.22 12.17 -1.95
C LEU A 39 14.69 12.51 -1.63
N LYS A 40 15.51 11.49 -1.30
CA LYS A 40 16.90 11.64 -0.84
C LYS A 40 17.03 12.54 0.40
N LEU A 41 16.06 12.43 1.30
CA LEU A 41 16.03 13.12 2.59
C LEU A 41 16.35 12.14 3.71
N THR A 42 17.07 12.59 4.74
CA THR A 42 17.34 11.81 5.96
C THR A 42 16.29 12.02 7.04
N SER A 43 15.57 13.14 6.99
CA SER A 43 14.51 13.53 7.91
C SER A 43 13.48 14.39 7.17
N PRO A 44 12.25 14.56 7.71
CA PRO A 44 11.30 15.54 7.20
C PRO A 44 11.92 16.96 7.21
N PRO A 45 11.57 17.83 6.24
CA PRO A 45 11.93 19.25 6.30
C PRO A 45 11.40 19.91 7.59
N GLU A 46 12.15 20.86 8.14
CA GLU A 46 11.77 21.55 9.39
C GLU A 46 10.74 22.66 9.15
N ASP A 47 10.80 23.32 7.99
CA ASP A 47 9.93 24.42 7.62
C ASP A 47 8.74 23.95 6.77
N TYR A 48 7.54 24.25 7.27
CA TYR A 48 6.28 24.08 6.57
C TYR A 48 5.63 25.47 6.41
N PRO A 49 5.94 26.20 5.34
CA PRO A 49 5.32 27.51 5.12
C PRO A 49 3.81 27.37 5.01
N GLU A 50 3.10 28.47 5.30
CA GLU A 50 1.65 28.52 5.16
C GLU A 50 1.26 28.15 3.71
N PRO A 51 0.18 27.38 3.50
CA PRO A 51 -0.19 26.93 2.16
C PRO A 51 -0.56 28.12 1.27
N GLU A 52 0.34 28.49 0.37
CA GLU A 52 0.08 29.40 -0.73
C GLU A 52 -0.70 28.71 -1.86
N GLU A 53 -1.35 29.51 -2.70
CA GLU A 53 -2.01 28.99 -3.90
C GLU A 53 -0.97 28.39 -4.85
N VAL A 54 -1.12 27.11 -5.16
CA VAL A 54 -0.18 26.39 -6.04
C VAL A 54 -0.36 26.90 -7.48
N PRO A 55 0.72 27.26 -8.19
CA PRO A 55 0.63 27.76 -9.56
C PRO A 55 -0.15 26.79 -10.48
N PRO A 56 -1.00 27.31 -11.39
CA PRO A 56 -1.82 26.47 -12.28
C PRO A 56 -1.01 25.48 -13.13
N GLU A 57 0.20 25.87 -13.54
CA GLU A 57 1.12 25.00 -14.29
C GLU A 57 1.58 23.78 -13.47
N VAL A 58 1.89 23.97 -12.19
CA VAL A 58 2.27 22.88 -11.28
C VAL A 58 1.09 21.93 -11.07
N ILE A 59 -0.11 22.48 -10.89
CA ILE A 59 -1.35 21.70 -10.78
C ILE A 59 -1.59 20.88 -12.06
N SER A 60 -1.37 21.48 -13.24
CA SER A 60 -1.51 20.80 -14.52
C SER A 60 -0.57 19.59 -14.62
N ILE A 61 0.72 19.77 -14.30
CA ILE A 61 1.72 18.68 -14.32
C ILE A 61 1.33 17.57 -13.34
N TYR A 62 0.90 17.93 -12.13
CA TYR A 62 0.44 16.96 -11.13
C TYR A 62 -0.74 16.14 -11.66
N ASN A 63 -1.77 16.80 -12.20
CA ASN A 63 -2.97 16.14 -12.71
C ASN A 63 -2.63 15.22 -13.88
N SER A 64 -1.84 15.66 -14.86
CA SER A 64 -1.41 14.82 -15.98
C SER A 64 -0.64 13.58 -15.50
N THR A 65 0.21 13.73 -14.48
CA THR A 65 0.95 12.59 -13.91
C THR A 65 0.02 11.62 -13.18
N ARG A 66 -0.91 12.14 -12.39
CA ARG A 66 -1.93 11.33 -11.69
C ARG A 66 -2.77 10.54 -12.68
N ASP A 67 -3.25 11.18 -13.73
CA ASP A 67 -4.13 10.56 -14.72
C ASP A 67 -3.37 9.47 -15.51
N LEU A 68 -2.11 9.73 -15.88
CA LEU A 68 -1.22 8.73 -16.48
C LEU A 68 -0.98 7.51 -15.57
N LEU A 69 -0.76 7.73 -14.27
CA LEU A 69 -0.57 6.65 -13.30
C LEU A 69 -1.83 5.82 -13.14
N GLN A 70 -3.01 6.46 -13.12
CA GLN A 70 -4.30 5.80 -13.05
C GLN A 70 -4.52 4.91 -14.28
N GLU A 71 -4.27 5.44 -15.48
CA GLU A 71 -4.40 4.67 -16.72
C GLU A 71 -3.47 3.44 -16.71
N LYS A 72 -2.22 3.59 -16.28
CA LYS A 72 -1.27 2.48 -16.14
C LYS A 72 -1.77 1.43 -15.14
N ALA A 73 -2.36 1.85 -14.03
CA ALA A 73 -2.92 0.94 -13.04
C ALA A 73 -4.11 0.15 -13.63
N SER A 74 -5.04 0.84 -14.30
CA SER A 74 -6.18 0.20 -14.97
C SER A 74 -5.75 -0.81 -16.03
N ARG A 75 -4.74 -0.48 -16.85
CA ARG A 75 -4.18 -1.40 -17.85
C ARG A 75 -3.59 -2.65 -17.23
N ARG A 76 -2.89 -2.53 -16.09
CA ARG A 76 -2.34 -3.69 -15.36
C ARG A 76 -3.45 -4.55 -14.75
N ALA A 77 -4.46 -3.93 -14.14
CA ALA A 77 -5.60 -4.67 -13.59
C ALA A 77 -6.31 -5.49 -14.69
N ALA A 78 -6.57 -4.86 -15.85
CA ALA A 78 -7.15 -5.55 -16.99
C ALA A 78 -6.26 -6.67 -17.55
N ALA A 79 -4.93 -6.54 -17.46
CA ALA A 79 -4.01 -7.62 -17.85
C ALA A 79 -4.11 -8.81 -16.89
N CYS A 80 -4.03 -8.57 -15.58
CA CYS A 80 -4.20 -9.62 -14.57
C CYS A 80 -5.57 -10.30 -14.64
N GLU A 81 -6.63 -9.56 -14.95
CA GLU A 81 -7.97 -10.13 -15.14
C GLU A 81 -8.03 -11.08 -16.35
N ARG A 82 -7.40 -10.72 -17.48
CA ARG A 82 -7.32 -11.63 -18.64
C ARG A 82 -6.54 -12.90 -18.32
N GLU A 83 -5.36 -12.76 -17.70
CA GLU A 83 -4.54 -13.91 -17.30
C GLU A 83 -5.32 -14.86 -16.38
N ARG A 84 -6.06 -14.33 -15.40
CA ARG A 84 -6.91 -15.13 -14.51
C ARG A 84 -8.01 -15.88 -15.28
N SER A 85 -8.61 -15.26 -16.28
CA SER A 85 -9.66 -15.88 -17.11
C SER A 85 -9.12 -16.97 -18.03
N ASP A 86 -7.89 -16.82 -18.53
CA ASP A 86 -7.23 -17.80 -19.39
C ASP A 86 -6.78 -19.04 -18.61
N GLU A 87 -6.48 -18.91 -17.31
CA GLU A 87 -6.16 -20.03 -16.39
C GLU A 87 -7.39 -20.80 -15.88
N GLU A 88 -8.61 -20.27 -16.06
CA GLU A 88 -9.86 -20.87 -15.59
C GLU A 88 -10.47 -21.87 -16.61
N TYR A 89 -9.82 -22.05 -17.77
CA TYR A 89 -10.19 -23.00 -18.85
C TYR A 89 -9.19 -24.14 -18.99
#